data_AF-A0A5K1GY90-F1
#
_entry.id   AF-A0A5K1GY90-F1
#
_cell.length_a   1.000
_cell.length_b   1.000
_cell.length_c   1.000
_cell.angle_alpha   90.00
_cell.angle_beta   90.00
_cell.angle_gamma   90.00
#
_symmetry.space_group_name_H-M   'P 1'
#
loop_
_entity.id
_entity.type
_entity.pdbx_description
1 polymer ?
#
loop_
_entity_poly.entity_id
_entity_poly.type
_entity_poly.pdbx_seq_one_letter_code
_entity_poly.pdbx_strand_id
1 'polypeptide(L)'
;SLALVAVLVAMVMAFQFASIADAKYNSYLRVYEQPLCRGRSEKYEACGCHNLKYDGGYKYDYNEKHDPESSVTLYKDYNCQGYGRT
;
A
#
# COMPACT_ATOMS: atom_id res chain seq x y z
N SER A 1 8.87 -35.23 18.87
CA SER A 1 9.49 -36.00 17.76
C SER A 1 10.04 -35.04 16.72
N LEU A 2 11.14 -35.39 16.03
CA LEU A 2 11.80 -34.56 15.01
C LEU A 2 10.85 -34.06 13.91
N ALA A 3 9.85 -34.87 13.56
CA ALA A 3 8.81 -34.50 12.58
C ALA A 3 7.99 -33.26 12.97
N LEU A 4 7.70 -33.09 14.27
CA LEU A 4 6.87 -31.98 14.75
C LEU A 4 7.62 -30.64 14.71
N VAL A 5 8.94 -30.69 14.96
CA VAL A 5 9.85 -29.55 14.83
C VAL A 5 10.00 -29.14 13.36
N ALA A 6 10.15 -30.11 12.46
CA ALA A 6 10.24 -29.85 11.02
C ALA A 6 8.97 -29.18 10.45
N VAL A 7 7.79 -29.61 10.90
CA VAL A 7 6.51 -28.99 10.51
C VAL A 7 6.42 -27.55 11.01
N LEU A 8 6.80 -27.27 12.26
CA LEU A 8 6.80 -25.91 12.79
C LEU A 8 7.76 -24.99 12.02
N VAL A 9 8.97 -25.46 11.71
CA VAL A 9 9.95 -24.70 10.94
C VAL A 9 9.43 -24.42 9.52
N ALA A 10 8.83 -25.41 8.86
CA ALA A 10 8.23 -25.22 7.54
C ALA A 10 7.10 -24.19 7.55
N MET A 11 6.24 -24.22 8.59
CA MET A 11 5.19 -23.20 8.77
C MET A 11 5.77 -21.81 8.98
N VAL A 12 6.75 -21.64 9.88
CA VAL A 12 7.38 -20.33 10.13
C VAL A 12 8.02 -19.77 8.86
N MET A 13 8.73 -20.61 8.10
CA MET A 13 9.34 -20.20 6.83
C MET A 13 8.28 -19.80 5.80
N ALA A 14 7.19 -20.56 5.65
CA ALA A 14 6.10 -20.22 4.74
C ALA A 14 5.43 -18.88 5.07
N PHE A 15 5.22 -18.59 6.36
CA PHE A 15 4.69 -17.29 6.80
C PHE A 15 5.63 -16.13 6.50
N GLN A 16 6.96 -16.33 6.63
CA GLN A 16 7.93 -15.29 6.29
C GLN A 16 8.01 -15.01 4.78
N PHE A 17 7.88 -16.04 3.92
CA PHE A 17 7.90 -15.79 2.47
C PHE A 17 6.65 -15.07 1.96
N ALA A 18 5.49 -15.33 2.55
CA ALA A 18 4.26 -14.63 2.20
C ALA A 18 4.34 -13.12 2.54
N SER A 19 4.93 -12.76 3.68
CA SER A 19 5.06 -11.35 4.10
C SER A 19 6.16 -10.59 3.35
N ILE A 20 7.24 -11.26 2.94
CA ILE A 20 8.32 -10.63 2.16
C ILE A 20 7.90 -10.36 0.71
N ALA A 21 7.06 -11.23 0.12
CA ALA A 21 6.48 -10.97 -1.19
C ALA A 21 5.60 -9.70 -1.15
N ASP A 22 4.73 -9.58 -0.14
CA ASP A 22 3.81 -8.45 0.03
C ASP A 22 4.54 -7.08 0.10
N ALA A 23 5.62 -6.99 0.88
CA ALA A 23 6.38 -5.75 1.02
C ALA A 23 7.11 -5.31 -0.28
N LYS A 24 7.49 -6.26 -1.14
CA LYS A 24 8.29 -6.00 -2.36
C LYS A 24 7.44 -5.48 -3.53
N TYR A 25 6.15 -5.83 -3.56
CA TYR A 25 5.19 -5.40 -4.57
C TYR A 25 4.27 -4.27 -4.08
N ASN A 26 4.51 -3.73 -2.86
CA ASN A 26 3.66 -2.69 -2.31
C ASN A 26 3.71 -1.39 -3.14
N SER A 27 2.60 -1.16 -3.84
CA SER A 27 2.20 0.13 -4.38
C SER A 27 1.77 1.05 -3.25
N TYR A 28 1.90 2.35 -3.45
CA TYR A 28 1.47 3.33 -2.47
C TYR A 28 1.02 4.63 -3.13
N LEU A 29 0.10 5.31 -2.46
CA LEU A 29 -0.27 6.68 -2.80
C LEU A 29 0.59 7.64 -1.98
N ARG A 30 1.30 8.55 -2.63
CA ARG A 30 1.98 9.67 -1.98
C ARG A 30 1.23 10.95 -2.26
N VAL A 31 0.78 11.62 -1.21
CA VAL A 31 0.03 12.88 -1.31
C VAL A 31 0.84 14.01 -0.72
N TYR A 32 0.89 15.14 -1.43
CA TYR A 32 1.73 16.29 -1.16
C TYR A 32 0.93 17.45 -0.63
N GLU A 33 1.54 18.19 0.30
CA GLU A 33 0.99 19.39 0.91
C GLU A 33 0.76 20.52 -0.11
N GLN A 34 1.63 20.64 -1.12
CA GLN A 34 1.57 21.72 -2.09
C GLN A 34 1.25 21.21 -3.50
N PRO A 35 0.66 22.07 -4.36
CA PRO A 35 0.49 21.78 -5.78
C PRO A 35 1.78 21.36 -6.47
N LEU A 36 1.63 20.61 -7.57
CA LEU A 36 2.75 20.12 -8.39
C LEU A 36 3.68 19.15 -7.64
N CYS A 37 3.16 18.42 -6.66
CA CYS A 37 3.89 17.41 -5.89
C CYS A 37 5.10 17.99 -5.12
N ARG A 38 4.90 19.09 -4.40
CA ARG A 38 5.93 19.81 -3.65
C ARG A 38 5.67 19.82 -2.14
N GLY A 39 6.68 20.18 -1.36
CA GLY A 39 6.58 20.33 0.08
C GLY A 39 6.58 18.98 0.82
N ARG A 40 5.93 18.94 1.99
CA ARG A 40 5.78 17.71 2.77
C ARG A 40 4.89 16.72 2.02
N SER A 41 5.08 15.43 2.30
CA SER A 41 4.23 14.39 1.75
C SER A 41 3.88 13.34 2.80
N GLU A 42 2.78 12.65 2.57
CA GLU A 42 2.32 11.50 3.34
C GLU A 42 2.16 10.29 2.41
N LYS A 43 2.53 9.11 2.93
CA LYS A 43 2.52 7.85 2.19
C LYS A 43 1.40 6.95 2.72
N TYR A 44 0.56 6.45 1.83
CA TYR A 44 -0.53 5.52 2.12
C TYR A 44 -0.22 4.20 1.41
N GLU A 45 0.21 3.20 2.18
CA GLU A 45 0.61 1.87 1.68
C GLU A 45 -0.40 0.78 2.03
N ALA A 46 -1.27 1.02 3.01
CA ALA A 46 -2.24 0.04 3.46
C ALA A 46 -3.42 -0.05 2.49
N CYS A 47 -3.89 -1.27 2.23
CA CYS A 47 -5.14 -1.49 1.53
C CYS A 47 -6.32 -0.98 2.36
N GLY A 48 -7.26 -0.30 1.71
CA GLY A 48 -8.48 0.20 2.32
C GLY A 48 -8.79 1.64 1.98
N CYS A 49 -9.78 2.21 2.68
CA CYS A 49 -10.18 3.60 2.55
C CYS A 49 -9.47 4.46 3.59
N HIS A 50 -8.84 5.54 3.14
CA HIS A 50 -8.11 6.47 4.02
C HIS A 50 -8.49 7.92 3.69
N ASN A 51 -8.73 8.71 4.73
CA ASN A 51 -8.84 10.15 4.59
C ASN A 51 -7.44 10.75 4.37
N LEU A 52 -7.29 11.53 3.31
CA LEU A 52 -6.02 12.16 2.97
C LEU A 52 -5.78 13.37 3.88
N LYS A 53 -4.57 13.51 4.39
CA LYS A 53 -4.15 14.66 5.19
C LYS A 53 -3.89 15.91 4.34
N TYR A 54 -3.38 15.70 3.14
CA TYR A 54 -3.02 16.76 2.20
C TYR A 54 -3.87 16.68 0.92
N ASP A 55 -3.97 17.78 0.19
CA ASP A 55 -4.81 17.93 -1.01
C ASP A 55 -4.09 18.65 -2.18
N GLY A 56 -2.80 18.94 -2.07
CA GLY A 56 -2.07 19.72 -3.09
C GLY A 56 -1.81 18.96 -4.39
N GLY A 57 -1.41 17.70 -4.31
CA GLY A 57 -1.21 16.82 -5.46
C GLY A 57 -0.81 15.42 -5.03
N TYR A 58 -0.93 14.42 -5.91
CA TYR A 58 -0.63 13.03 -5.55
C TYR A 58 0.14 12.31 -6.66
N LYS A 59 0.83 11.25 -6.25
CA LYS A 59 1.47 10.27 -7.14
C LYS A 59 1.14 8.87 -6.65
N TYR A 60 0.77 8.00 -7.56
CA TYR A 60 0.66 6.57 -7.32
C TYR A 60 1.94 5.90 -7.82
N ASP A 61 2.67 5.24 -6.92
CA ASP A 61 4.03 4.75 -7.15
C ASP A 61 4.20 3.38 -6.48
N TYR A 62 5.35 2.73 -6.64
CA TYR A 62 5.64 1.40 -6.11
C TYR A 62 7.09 1.33 -5.60
N ASN A 63 7.34 0.48 -4.60
CA ASN A 63 8.67 0.40 -3.97
C ASN A 63 9.74 -0.17 -4.92
N GLU A 64 9.58 -1.42 -5.38
CA GLU A 64 10.54 -2.08 -6.27
C GLU A 64 9.92 -2.61 -7.56
N LYS A 65 8.75 -3.25 -7.46
CA LYS A 65 8.02 -3.79 -8.59
C LYS A 65 6.56 -3.38 -8.52
N HIS A 66 6.00 -3.08 -9.69
CA HIS A 66 4.58 -2.78 -9.82
C HIS A 66 3.78 -4.09 -9.70
N ASP A 67 2.84 -4.12 -8.76
CA ASP A 67 1.75 -5.09 -8.76
C ASP A 67 0.70 -4.65 -9.80
N PRO A 68 0.49 -5.41 -10.89
CA PRO A 68 -0.48 -5.04 -11.93
C PRO A 68 -1.93 -5.09 -11.44
N GLU A 69 -2.21 -5.77 -10.32
CA GLU A 69 -3.55 -5.83 -9.74
C GLU A 69 -3.83 -4.65 -8.80
N SER A 70 -2.79 -3.90 -8.41
CA SER A 70 -2.96 -2.80 -7.48
C SER A 70 -3.49 -1.55 -8.17
N SER A 71 -4.56 -0.99 -7.61
CA SER A 71 -5.23 0.20 -8.11
C SER A 71 -5.54 1.18 -6.99
N VAL A 72 -5.66 2.47 -7.35
CA VAL A 72 -6.08 3.51 -6.41
C VAL A 72 -7.32 4.19 -6.96
N THR A 73 -8.29 4.50 -6.10
CA THR A 73 -9.45 5.32 -6.49
C THR A 73 -9.54 6.48 -5.53
N LEU A 74 -9.53 7.68 -6.10
CA LEU A 74 -9.62 8.92 -5.35
C LEU A 74 -11.05 9.42 -5.35
N TYR A 75 -11.56 9.67 -4.15
CA TYR A 75 -12.91 10.15 -3.94
C TYR A 75 -12.89 11.65 -3.70
N LYS A 76 -13.90 12.34 -4.23
CA LYS A 76 -14.07 13.78 -4.01
C LYS A 76 -14.32 14.10 -2.53
N ASP A 77 -15.06 13.24 -1.83
CA ASP A 77 -15.48 13.45 -0.45
C ASP A 77 -14.72 12.51 0.51
N TYR A 78 -14.74 12.85 1.80
CA TYR A 78 -14.15 12.03 2.85
C TYR A 78 -14.82 10.66 2.99
N ASN A 79 -14.10 9.71 3.58
CA ASN A 79 -14.56 8.35 3.88
C ASN A 79 -14.97 7.56 2.63
N CYS A 80 -14.30 7.82 1.49
CA CYS A 80 -14.54 7.17 0.21
C CYS A 80 -15.99 7.28 -0.27
N GLN A 81 -16.56 8.47 -0.12
CA GLN A 81 -17.91 8.79 -0.55
C GLN A 81 -17.91 9.68 -1.79
N GLY A 82 -19.08 9.73 -2.46
CA GLY A 82 -19.27 10.55 -3.63
C GLY A 82 -18.60 9.99 -4.89
N TYR A 83 -18.22 10.87 -5.80
CA TYR A 83 -17.64 10.48 -7.08
C TYR A 83 -16.17 10.08 -6.92
N GLY A 84 -15.86 8.83 -7.27
CA GLY A 84 -14.51 8.28 -7.29
C GLY A 84 -13.92 8.23 -8.71
N ARG A 85 -12.61 8.43 -8.83
CA ARG A 85 -11.86 8.24 -10.08
C ARG A 85 -10.54 7.54 -9.83
N THR A 86 -10.27 6.53 -10.65
CA THR A 86 -9.00 5.82 -10.75
C THR A 86 -8.04 6.60 -11.64
#